data_AF-A0A9E1R681-F1
#
_entry.id   AF-A0A9E1R681-F1
#
_cell.length_a   1.000
_cell.length_b   1.000
_cell.length_c   1.000
_cell.angle_alpha   90.00
_cell.angle_beta   90.00
_cell.angle_gamma   90.00
#
_symmetry.space_group_name_H-M   'P 1'
#
loop_
_entity.id
_entity.type
_entity.pdbx_description
1 polymer ?
#
loop_
_entity_poly.entity_id
_entity_poly.type
_entity_poly.pdbx_seq_one_letter_code
_entity_poly.pdbx_strand_id
1 'polypeptide(L)'
;MIIAAVSFLLASCGVGSTSGGVGTTKRALYEGTICYSGYNTCGETIPVKGRFKMGITSTGNITFDPLGFAWRDGWIGIAWFGNAISGSSFEDSFISDDWESDWPGYYYGLVGRIRDDGETVSGTFFIEGDYDVCSENISGEFVGTKLMYNSLP
;
A
#
# COMPACT_ATOMS: atom_id res chain seq x y z
N MET A 1 -6.97 -18.09 57.05
CA MET A 1 -7.35 -18.18 55.63
C MET A 1 -8.07 -16.90 55.25
N ILE A 2 -7.44 -16.05 54.45
CA ILE A 2 -8.08 -14.87 53.84
C ILE A 2 -8.02 -15.15 52.34
N ILE A 3 -9.17 -15.44 51.73
CA ILE A 3 -9.30 -15.57 50.27
C ILE A 3 -9.58 -14.15 49.78
N ALA A 4 -8.54 -13.46 49.31
CA ALA A 4 -8.70 -12.19 48.61
C ALA A 4 -9.19 -12.48 47.19
N ALA A 5 -10.46 -12.21 46.94
CA ALA A 5 -11.01 -12.17 45.59
C ALA A 5 -10.39 -10.98 44.86
N VAL A 6 -9.44 -11.26 43.97
CA VAL A 6 -8.91 -10.26 43.03
C VAL A 6 -9.92 -10.12 41.91
N SER A 7 -10.76 -9.09 42.01
CA SER A 7 -11.58 -8.61 40.91
C SER A 7 -10.65 -8.14 39.79
N PHE A 8 -10.43 -9.00 38.80
CA PHE A 8 -9.92 -8.57 37.51
C PHE A 8 -11.00 -7.70 36.86
N LEU A 9 -10.86 -6.37 36.99
CA LEU A 9 -11.46 -5.45 36.04
C LEU A 9 -10.84 -5.77 34.68
N LEU A 10 -11.52 -6.64 33.93
CA LEU A 10 -11.40 -6.66 32.47
C LEU A 10 -11.95 -5.31 32.01
N ALA A 11 -11.08 -4.31 31.92
CA ALA A 11 -11.32 -3.17 31.06
C ALA A 11 -11.45 -3.75 29.65
N SER A 12 -12.68 -4.03 29.25
CA SER A 12 -13.02 -4.18 27.85
C SER A 12 -12.64 -2.84 27.20
N CYS A 13 -11.43 -2.75 26.67
CA CYS A 13 -11.15 -1.80 25.60
C CYS A 13 -12.20 -2.11 24.55
N GLY A 14 -13.19 -1.21 24.46
CA GLY A 14 -14.27 -1.35 23.51
C GLY A 14 -13.65 -1.67 22.17
N VAL A 15 -14.16 -2.73 21.54
CA VAL A 15 -14.09 -2.89 20.09
C VAL A 15 -14.87 -1.72 19.51
N GLY A 16 -14.21 -0.56 19.47
CA GLY A 16 -14.63 0.57 18.68
C GLY A 16 -14.71 0.09 17.25
N SER A 17 -15.87 0.31 16.63
CA SER A 17 -16.13 0.00 15.23
C SER A 17 -14.96 0.46 14.37
N THR A 18 -14.19 -0.49 13.84
CA THR A 18 -13.09 -0.26 12.89
C THR A 18 -13.65 0.04 11.51
N SER A 19 -14.40 1.13 11.33
CA SER A 19 -14.62 1.68 10.00
C SER A 19 -13.35 2.42 9.56
N GLY A 20 -12.21 1.71 9.53
CA GLY A 20 -10.90 2.25 9.17
C GLY A 20 -10.74 2.42 7.67
N GLY A 21 -11.75 2.99 6.99
CA GLY A 21 -11.62 3.42 5.60
C GLY A 21 -11.09 4.85 5.52
N VAL A 22 -10.81 5.34 4.31
CA VAL A 22 -10.36 6.73 4.09
C VAL A 22 -11.44 7.82 4.34
N GLY A 23 -12.60 7.41 4.87
CA GLY A 23 -13.76 8.25 5.15
C GLY A 23 -14.48 8.76 3.88
N THR A 24 -15.28 9.81 4.03
CA THR A 24 -16.00 10.48 2.91
C THR A 24 -15.10 11.35 2.04
N THR A 25 -13.78 11.32 2.26
CA THR A 25 -12.81 12.11 1.52
C THR A 25 -12.80 11.68 0.05
N LYS A 26 -12.95 12.63 -0.88
CA LYS A 26 -12.84 12.35 -2.34
C LYS A 26 -11.54 11.61 -2.67
N ARG A 27 -10.45 11.97 -1.98
CA ARG A 27 -9.13 11.31 -2.09
C ARG A 27 -8.31 11.52 -0.81
N ALA A 28 -7.73 10.45 -0.28
CA ALA A 28 -6.67 10.49 0.73
C ALA A 28 -5.31 10.26 0.05
N LEU A 29 -4.28 10.97 0.51
CA LEU A 29 -2.90 10.80 0.07
C LEU A 29 -2.05 10.35 1.25
N TYR A 30 -1.13 9.43 1.01
CA TYR A 30 -0.20 8.90 1.99
C TYR A 30 1.22 8.99 1.45
N GLU A 31 2.16 9.28 2.34
CA GLU A 31 3.59 9.12 2.09
C GLU A 31 4.23 8.35 3.24
N GLY A 32 5.29 7.62 2.94
CA GLY A 32 5.97 6.84 3.96
C GLY A 32 7.28 6.24 3.50
N THR A 33 7.74 5.24 4.25
CA THR A 33 8.95 4.49 3.96
C THR A 33 8.61 3.10 3.45
N ILE A 34 9.51 2.55 2.66
CA ILE A 34 9.40 1.21 2.13
C ILE A 34 10.75 0.49 2.24
N CYS A 35 10.73 -0.77 2.64
CA CYS A 35 11.89 -1.65 2.66
C CYS A 35 11.72 -2.69 1.57
N TYR A 36 12.76 -2.87 0.74
CA TYR A 36 12.72 -3.76 -0.40
C TYR A 36 13.53 -5.02 -0.13
N SER A 37 13.14 -6.09 -0.81
CA SER A 37 13.92 -7.30 -0.96
C SER A 37 13.68 -7.91 -2.34
N GLY A 38 14.63 -8.71 -2.82
CA GLY A 38 14.53 -9.37 -4.10
C GLY A 38 15.71 -9.10 -5.01
N TYR A 39 15.49 -9.22 -6.32
CA TYR A 39 16.50 -9.03 -7.34
C TYR A 39 15.91 -8.40 -8.61
N ASN A 40 16.75 -7.72 -9.37
CA ASN A 40 16.43 -7.17 -10.68
C ASN A 40 17.66 -7.35 -11.57
N THR A 41 17.49 -8.06 -12.69
CA THR A 41 18.54 -8.25 -13.70
C THR A 41 18.34 -7.38 -14.94
N CYS A 42 17.30 -6.53 -14.97
CA CYS A 42 16.97 -5.60 -16.05
C CYS A 42 17.81 -4.31 -16.03
N GLY A 43 18.86 -4.25 -15.19
CA GLY A 43 19.87 -3.19 -15.19
C GLY A 43 19.66 -2.10 -14.14
N GLU A 44 18.53 -2.10 -13.42
CA GLU A 44 18.32 -1.19 -12.29
C GLU A 44 18.67 -1.85 -10.95
N THR A 45 19.36 -1.10 -10.08
CA THR A 45 19.63 -1.55 -8.71
C THR A 45 18.43 -1.25 -7.83
N ILE A 46 17.87 -2.28 -7.20
CA ILE A 46 16.83 -2.10 -6.18
C ILE A 46 17.49 -1.57 -4.91
N PRO A 47 17.09 -0.40 -4.39
CA PRO A 47 17.61 0.09 -3.11
C PRO A 47 17.05 -0.77 -1.97
N VAL A 48 17.79 -0.98 -0.88
CA VAL A 48 17.28 -1.72 0.29
C VAL A 48 16.11 -1.00 0.97
N LYS A 49 16.08 0.33 0.91
CA LYS A 49 15.02 1.18 1.47
C LYS A 49 14.74 2.37 0.57
N GLY A 50 13.52 2.89 0.63
CA GLY A 50 13.10 4.07 -0.11
C GLY A 50 11.87 4.74 0.50
N ARG A 51 11.17 5.52 -0.32
CA ARG A 51 9.93 6.20 0.04
C ARG A 51 8.87 5.88 -0.99
N PHE A 52 7.61 5.75 -0.55
CA PHE A 52 6.48 5.54 -1.44
C PHE A 52 5.50 6.70 -1.36
N LYS A 53 4.63 6.79 -2.38
CA LYS A 53 3.40 7.57 -2.37
C LYS A 53 2.20 6.69 -2.66
N MET A 54 1.10 6.92 -1.95
CA MET A 54 -0.15 6.22 -2.17
C MET A 54 -1.32 7.20 -2.20
N GLY A 55 -2.25 6.98 -3.11
CA GLY A 55 -3.51 7.71 -3.20
C GLY A 55 -4.66 6.73 -3.14
N ILE A 56 -5.68 7.07 -2.37
CA ILE A 56 -6.88 6.25 -2.23
C ILE A 56 -8.09 7.14 -2.46
N THR A 57 -8.96 6.79 -3.41
CA THR A 57 -10.20 7.54 -3.68
C THR A 57 -11.35 7.05 -2.80
N SER A 58 -12.41 7.85 -2.67
CA SER A 58 -13.65 7.42 -1.99
C SER A 58 -14.33 6.23 -2.65
N THR A 59 -14.03 5.93 -3.91
CA THR A 59 -14.55 4.76 -4.63
C THR A 59 -13.78 3.49 -4.33
N GLY A 60 -12.74 3.54 -3.51
CA GLY A 60 -11.91 2.38 -3.20
C GLY A 60 -10.81 2.11 -4.22
N ASN A 61 -10.51 3.06 -5.12
CA ASN A 61 -9.41 2.90 -6.06
C ASN A 61 -8.09 3.34 -5.44
N ILE A 62 -7.02 2.59 -5.72
CA ILE A 62 -5.70 2.85 -5.17
C ILE A 62 -4.73 3.18 -6.29
N THR A 63 -3.88 4.16 -6.01
CA THR A 63 -2.70 4.49 -6.79
C THR A 63 -1.48 4.28 -5.89
N PHE A 64 -0.52 3.44 -6.28
CA PHE A 64 0.66 3.16 -5.46
C PHE A 64 1.96 3.28 -6.28
N ASP A 65 2.93 4.01 -5.73
CA ASP A 65 4.27 4.25 -6.29
C ASP A 65 5.31 3.93 -5.20
N PRO A 66 5.93 2.73 -5.22
CA PRO A 66 6.92 2.34 -4.22
C PRO A 66 8.25 3.09 -4.38
N LEU A 67 8.68 3.40 -5.60
CA LEU A 67 10.04 3.89 -5.88
C LEU A 67 10.19 5.40 -5.81
N GLY A 68 9.10 6.18 -5.78
CA GLY A 68 9.14 7.64 -5.68
C GLY A 68 9.86 8.34 -6.86
N PHE A 69 10.29 7.55 -7.84
CA PHE A 69 10.80 7.93 -9.14
C PHE A 69 9.57 8.05 -10.03
N ALA A 70 9.11 9.27 -10.24
CA ALA A 70 8.22 9.54 -11.36
C ALA A 70 8.93 9.11 -12.66
N TRP A 71 8.65 7.91 -13.16
CA TRP A 71 8.88 7.59 -14.56
C TRP A 71 7.95 8.53 -15.35
N ARG A 72 8.48 9.70 -15.74
CA ARG A 72 7.84 10.82 -16.47
C ARG A 72 6.92 11.75 -15.68
N ASP A 73 7.48 12.48 -14.70
CA ASP A 73 6.93 13.76 -14.18
C ASP A 73 5.41 13.79 -13.90
N GLY A 74 4.84 12.70 -13.41
CA GLY A 74 3.40 12.64 -13.14
C GLY A 74 2.93 11.35 -12.49
N TRP A 75 1.76 11.44 -11.86
CA TRP A 75 0.95 10.36 -11.30
C TRP A 75 0.41 9.42 -12.40
N ILE A 76 1.23 8.94 -13.33
CA ILE A 76 0.78 8.14 -14.49
C ILE A 76 1.53 6.80 -14.62
N GLY A 77 2.58 6.54 -13.82
CA GLY A 77 3.24 5.23 -13.71
C GLY A 77 2.69 4.36 -12.58
N ILE A 78 1.37 4.38 -12.40
CA ILE A 78 0.68 3.88 -11.22
C ILE A 78 0.25 2.43 -11.43
N ALA A 79 0.62 1.54 -10.51
CA ALA A 79 -0.17 0.33 -10.27
C ALA A 79 -1.56 0.78 -9.79
N TRP A 80 -2.55 0.68 -10.68
CA TRP A 80 -3.92 1.10 -10.42
C TRP A 80 -4.75 -0.10 -10.02
N PHE A 81 -5.32 -0.02 -8.82
CA PHE A 81 -6.15 -1.06 -8.25
C PHE A 81 -7.58 -0.56 -8.12
N GLY A 82 -8.52 -1.26 -8.75
CA GLY A 82 -9.90 -0.83 -8.88
C GLY A 82 -10.78 -1.47 -7.82
N ASN A 83 -11.52 -0.66 -7.05
CA ASN A 83 -12.39 -1.15 -5.97
C ASN A 83 -11.69 -2.12 -4.99
N ALA A 84 -10.40 -1.89 -4.73
CA ALA A 84 -9.53 -2.78 -3.97
C ALA A 84 -9.78 -2.75 -2.45
N ILE A 85 -10.65 -1.84 -1.96
CA ILE A 85 -10.88 -1.62 -0.53
C ILE A 85 -12.12 -2.38 -0.05
N SER A 86 -11.92 -3.18 1.00
CA SER A 86 -12.99 -3.80 1.78
C SER A 86 -12.82 -3.44 3.26
N GLY A 87 -13.62 -2.48 3.71
CA GLY A 87 -13.51 -1.92 5.07
C GLY A 87 -12.18 -1.19 5.27
N SER A 88 -11.34 -1.72 6.18
CA SER A 88 -10.02 -1.17 6.50
C SER A 88 -8.87 -1.94 5.85
N SER A 89 -9.16 -2.87 4.95
CA SER A 89 -8.16 -3.68 4.25
C SER A 89 -8.21 -3.37 2.76
N PHE A 90 -7.08 -3.54 2.08
CA PHE A 90 -7.02 -3.54 0.63
C PHE A 90 -6.17 -4.70 0.13
N GLU A 91 -6.60 -5.25 -0.99
CA GLU A 91 -5.92 -6.35 -1.68
C GLU A 91 -6.36 -6.34 -3.13
N ASP A 92 -5.39 -6.23 -4.04
CA ASP A 92 -5.63 -6.34 -5.47
C ASP A 92 -4.31 -6.65 -6.20
N SER A 93 -4.43 -7.18 -7.42
CA SER A 93 -3.29 -7.52 -8.27
C SER A 93 -3.70 -7.52 -9.74
N PHE A 94 -2.76 -7.22 -10.62
CA PHE A 94 -2.96 -7.35 -12.06
C PHE A 94 -1.77 -8.07 -12.69
N ILE A 95 -2.06 -8.78 -13.77
CA ILE A 95 -1.05 -9.35 -14.67
C ILE A 95 -1.22 -8.62 -16.00
N SER A 96 -0.13 -8.11 -16.58
CA SER A 96 -0.13 -7.61 -17.96
C SER A 96 -0.07 -8.80 -18.93
N ASP A 97 -1.21 -9.45 -19.11
CA ASP A 97 -1.34 -10.51 -20.13
C ASP A 97 -1.50 -9.94 -21.55
N ASP A 98 -1.46 -8.61 -21.70
CA ASP A 98 -1.71 -7.95 -22.98
C ASP A 98 -0.46 -7.99 -23.86
N TRP A 99 -0.53 -8.75 -24.95
CA TRP A 99 0.51 -8.87 -25.99
C TRP A 99 0.79 -7.55 -26.73
N GLU A 100 -0.08 -6.54 -26.60
CA GLU A 100 0.12 -5.16 -27.07
C GLU A 100 0.74 -4.23 -26.00
N SER A 101 0.95 -4.72 -24.78
CA SER A 101 1.70 -4.00 -23.73
C SER A 101 3.18 -4.05 -24.04
N ASP A 102 3.91 -2.96 -23.75
CA ASP A 102 5.37 -2.92 -23.78
C ASP A 102 6.01 -3.93 -22.77
N TRP A 103 5.21 -4.58 -21.91
CA TRP A 103 5.66 -5.43 -20.80
C TRP A 103 4.74 -6.66 -20.63
N PRO A 104 4.71 -7.64 -21.55
CA PRO A 104 3.93 -8.86 -21.36
C PRO A 104 4.49 -9.71 -20.22
N GLY A 105 3.62 -10.30 -19.38
CA GLY A 105 4.03 -11.21 -18.30
C GLY A 105 4.47 -10.53 -17.00
N TYR A 106 4.13 -9.25 -16.81
CA TYR A 106 4.41 -8.50 -15.58
C TYR A 106 3.27 -8.69 -14.58
N TYR A 107 3.59 -9.16 -13.38
CA TYR A 107 2.67 -9.35 -12.27
C TYR A 107 2.96 -8.33 -11.17
N TYR A 108 1.93 -7.60 -10.78
CA TYR A 108 1.99 -6.66 -9.66
C TYR A 108 0.87 -6.99 -8.67
N GLY A 109 1.18 -7.05 -7.38
CA GLY A 109 0.17 -7.08 -6.34
C GLY A 109 0.45 -6.20 -5.14
N LEU A 110 -0.63 -5.83 -4.47
CA LEU A 110 -0.63 -4.94 -3.32
C LEU A 110 -1.62 -5.46 -2.27
N VAL A 111 -1.15 -5.63 -1.04
CA VAL A 111 -1.97 -6.05 0.11
C VAL A 111 -1.65 -5.18 1.30
N GLY A 112 -2.66 -4.70 2.03
CA GLY A 112 -2.43 -3.88 3.20
C GLY A 112 -3.66 -3.50 3.98
N ARG A 113 -3.44 -2.59 4.93
CA ARG A 113 -4.45 -2.10 5.86
C ARG A 113 -4.34 -0.59 6.07
N ILE A 114 -5.50 0.00 6.27
CA ILE A 114 -5.70 1.36 6.73
C ILE A 114 -6.04 1.29 8.24
N ARG A 115 -5.38 2.08 9.08
CA ARG A 115 -5.63 2.12 10.53
C ARG A 115 -5.91 3.55 10.98
N ASP A 116 -6.29 3.66 12.26
CA ASP A 116 -6.43 4.94 12.95
C ASP A 116 -7.38 5.89 12.20
N ASP A 117 -8.57 5.40 11.83
CA ASP A 117 -9.60 6.14 11.09
C ASP A 117 -9.13 6.74 9.74
N GLY A 118 -8.12 6.11 9.13
CA GLY A 118 -7.55 6.56 7.87
C GLY A 118 -6.24 7.32 8.01
N GLU A 119 -5.69 7.51 9.21
CA GLU A 119 -4.46 8.26 9.41
C GLU A 119 -3.20 7.49 8.99
N THR A 120 -3.22 6.16 9.04
CA THR A 120 -2.04 5.35 8.68
C THR A 120 -2.37 4.25 7.68
N VAL A 121 -1.38 3.92 6.84
CA VAL A 121 -1.41 2.77 5.93
C VAL A 121 -0.15 1.93 6.09
N SER A 122 -0.30 0.63 5.97
CA SER A 122 0.84 -0.28 5.90
C SER A 122 0.48 -1.51 5.09
N GLY A 123 1.47 -2.15 4.49
CA GLY A 123 1.24 -3.38 3.77
C GLY A 123 2.48 -3.90 3.09
N THR A 124 2.26 -4.79 2.15
CA THR A 124 3.25 -5.41 1.30
C THR A 124 2.89 -5.19 -0.16
N PHE A 125 3.88 -5.08 -1.01
CA PHE A 125 3.73 -5.18 -2.45
C PHE A 125 4.71 -6.22 -3.00
N PHE A 126 4.42 -6.72 -4.18
CA PHE A 126 5.37 -7.48 -4.96
C PHE A 126 5.23 -7.14 -6.45
N ILE A 127 6.33 -7.33 -7.16
CA ILE A 127 6.48 -7.16 -8.60
C ILE A 127 7.25 -8.38 -9.08
N GLU A 128 6.74 -9.05 -10.09
CA GLU A 128 7.40 -10.16 -10.76
C GLU A 128 7.31 -9.95 -12.27
N GLY A 129 8.43 -10.09 -12.96
CA GLY A 129 8.50 -10.00 -14.41
C GLY A 129 9.59 -10.89 -14.95
N ASP A 130 9.29 -11.63 -16.01
CA ASP A 130 10.24 -12.44 -16.77
C ASP A 130 10.17 -12.04 -18.24
N TYR A 131 11.20 -11.34 -18.71
CA TYR A 131 11.21 -10.61 -19.98
C TYR A 131 12.22 -11.17 -20.97
N ASP A 132 12.39 -12.49 -21.10
CA ASP A 132 13.34 -13.22 -21.98
C ASP A 132 14.85 -12.90 -21.80
N VAL A 133 15.22 -11.62 -21.68
CA VAL A 133 16.57 -11.07 -21.55
C VAL A 133 16.89 -10.63 -20.12
N CYS A 134 15.87 -10.45 -19.28
CA CYS A 134 16.03 -10.10 -17.88
C CYS A 134 14.82 -10.52 -17.06
N SER A 135 14.97 -10.53 -15.73
CA SER A 135 13.90 -10.83 -14.79
C SER A 135 13.98 -9.90 -13.58
N GLU A 136 12.83 -9.69 -12.96
CA GLU A 136 12.72 -9.00 -11.69
C GLU A 136 11.78 -9.77 -10.76
N ASN A 137 12.17 -9.86 -9.50
CA ASN A 137 11.32 -10.32 -8.42
C ASN A 137 11.59 -9.40 -7.24
N ILE A 138 10.68 -8.47 -7.02
CA ILE A 138 10.81 -7.39 -6.04
C ILE A 138 9.64 -7.53 -5.09
N SER A 139 9.91 -7.49 -3.80
CA SER A 139 8.88 -7.34 -2.78
C SER A 139 9.28 -6.23 -1.81
N GLY A 140 8.31 -5.71 -1.10
CA GLY A 140 8.63 -4.82 0.00
C GLY A 140 7.48 -4.54 0.93
N GLU A 141 7.88 -4.07 2.11
CA GLU A 141 6.99 -3.68 3.19
C GLU A 141 6.96 -2.16 3.27
N PHE A 142 5.77 -1.57 3.31
CA PHE A 142 5.59 -0.13 3.40
C PHE A 142 4.78 0.26 4.64
N VAL A 143 5.10 1.44 5.17
CA VAL A 143 4.34 2.10 6.23
C VAL A 143 4.35 3.61 6.01
N GLY A 144 3.18 4.24 6.04
CA GLY A 144 3.03 5.66 5.79
C GLY A 144 1.84 6.28 6.49
N THR A 145 1.81 7.60 6.44
CA THR A 145 0.83 8.45 7.12
C THR A 145 0.09 9.31 6.12
N LYS A 146 -1.16 9.61 6.42
CA LYS A 146 -1.98 10.51 5.61
C LYS A 146 -1.35 11.90 5.58
N LEU A 147 -1.24 12.48 4.39
CA LEU A 147 -0.86 13.87 4.24
C LEU A 147 -2.02 14.74 4.71
N MET A 148 -1.79 15.56 5.73
CA MET A 148 -2.71 16.63 6.05
C MET A 148 -2.71 17.62 4.88
N TYR A 149 -3.83 17.71 4.16
CA TYR A 149 -4.08 18.90 3.35
C TYR A 149 -4.22 20.06 4.33
N ASN A 150 -3.11 20.73 4.63
CA ASN A 150 -3.21 22.12 5.03
C ASN A 150 -3.91 22.79 3.85
N SER A 151 -5.16 23.19 4.06
CA SER A 151 -5.78 24.24 3.27
C SER A 151 -4.75 25.36 3.21
N LEU A 152 -4.08 25.48 2.06
CA LEU A 152 -3.31 26.68 1.76
C LEU A 152 -4.28 27.87 1.96
N PRO A 153 -3.81 28.97 2.57
CA PRO A 153 -4.64 30.14 2.80
C PRO A 153 -5.30 30.65 1.52
#